data_AF-A0A532V6B8-F1
#
_entry.id   AF-A0A532V6B8-F1
#
_cell.length_a   1.000
_cell.length_b   1.000
_cell.length_c   1.000
_cell.angle_alpha   90.00
_cell.angle_beta   90.00
_cell.angle_gamma   90.00
#
_symmetry.space_group_name_H-M   'P 1'
#
loop_
_entity.id
_entity.type
_entity.pdbx_description
1 polymer ?
#
loop_
_entity_poly.entity_id
_entity_poly.type
_entity_poly.pdbx_seq_one_letter_code
_entity_poly.pdbx_strand_id
1 'polypeptide(L)'
;MPTHLDNQCFPKYYCLMKRRTHMYIGAIVGASVGFIDYLTKLDNQNDKELDFLALILWVVSCGLVGFLSARLPDILEPATNPNHRKFFHSILLLLTSGTGTLTIRNSLIKAFCAGYVSHLIADLTTPKGLPLI
;
A
#
# COMPACT_ATOMS: atom_id res chain seq x y z
N MET A 1 -6.78 -0.13 24.28
CA MET A 1 -7.57 1.12 24.31
C MET A 1 -7.83 1.56 22.88
N PRO A 2 -9.09 1.63 22.42
CA PRO A 2 -9.40 2.19 21.11
C PRO A 2 -9.19 3.70 21.19
N THR A 3 -8.21 4.23 20.45
CA THR A 3 -8.04 5.67 20.34
C THR A 3 -9.20 6.24 19.53
N HIS A 4 -9.77 7.35 20.00
CA HIS A 4 -10.93 8.06 19.43
C HIS A 4 -10.78 8.53 17.96
N LEU A 5 -9.73 8.10 17.27
CA LEU A 5 -9.39 8.48 15.89
C LEU A 5 -9.87 7.47 14.84
N ASP A 6 -10.36 6.29 15.24
CA ASP A 6 -10.81 5.25 14.30
C ASP A 6 -12.16 5.59 13.60
N ASN A 7 -12.83 6.70 13.99
CA ASN A 7 -14.15 7.10 13.49
C ASN A 7 -14.27 8.63 13.22
N GLN A 8 -13.27 9.30 12.64
CA GLN A 8 -13.47 10.69 12.18
C GLN A 8 -14.27 10.73 10.87
N CYS A 9 -15.56 10.37 10.97
CA CYS A 9 -16.58 10.69 9.98
C CYS A 9 -16.91 12.18 10.14
N PHE A 10 -16.26 13.04 9.36
CA PHE A 10 -16.77 14.40 9.14
C PHE A 10 -18.10 14.29 8.36
N PRO A 11 -19.10 15.15 8.64
CA PRO A 11 -20.53 14.82 8.53
C PRO A 11 -20.98 14.26 7.17
N LYS A 12 -21.74 13.16 7.25
CA LYS A 12 -22.69 12.50 6.32
C LYS A 12 -22.37 12.31 4.82
N TYR A 13 -21.35 12.95 4.23
CA TYR A 13 -21.06 12.88 2.78
C TYR A 13 -19.61 12.49 2.44
N TYR A 14 -18.72 12.39 3.43
CA TYR A 14 -17.31 12.00 3.23
C TYR A 14 -17.04 10.67 3.93
N CYS A 15 -17.37 9.56 3.26
CA CYS A 15 -17.01 8.23 3.77
C CYS A 15 -15.51 8.01 3.48
N LEU A 16 -14.65 8.46 4.40
CA LEU A 16 -13.23 8.14 4.36
C LEU A 16 -13.06 6.65 4.63
N MET A 17 -12.25 5.96 3.82
CA MET A 17 -11.97 4.55 4.05
C MET A 17 -11.23 4.40 5.39
N LYS A 18 -11.59 3.40 6.20
CA LYS A 18 -11.01 3.26 7.54
C LYS A 18 -9.51 3.00 7.43
N ARG A 19 -8.73 3.56 8.36
CA ARG A 19 -7.28 3.39 8.44
C ARG A 19 -6.83 1.92 8.40
N ARG A 20 -7.60 1.01 9.02
CA ARG A 20 -7.33 -0.44 8.99
C ARG A 20 -7.56 -1.05 7.61
N THR A 21 -8.52 -0.53 6.84
CA THR A 21 -8.81 -0.99 5.49
C THR A 21 -7.63 -0.71 4.56
N HIS A 22 -7.02 0.48 4.63
CA HIS A 22 -5.80 0.79 3.85
C HIS A 22 -4.68 -0.21 4.13
N MET A 23 -4.47 -0.54 5.41
CA MET A 23 -3.45 -1.52 5.80
C MET A 23 -3.74 -2.92 5.25
N TYR A 24 -5.00 -3.39 5.33
CA TYR A 24 -5.35 -4.70 4.80
C TYR A 24 -5.24 -4.78 3.27
N ILE A 25 -5.65 -3.73 2.55
CA ILE A 25 -5.44 -3.65 1.10
C ILE A 25 -3.94 -3.66 0.79
N GLY A 26 -3.15 -2.87 1.52
CA GLY A 26 -1.69 -2.87 1.39
C GLY A 26 -1.06 -4.26 1.62
N ALA A 27 -1.55 -5.00 2.62
CA ALA A 27 -1.10 -6.36 2.89
C ALA A 27 -1.37 -7.31 1.71
N ILE A 28 -2.59 -7.26 1.17
CA ILE A 28 -3.01 -8.11 0.04
C ILE A 28 -2.19 -7.77 -1.20
N VAL A 29 -2.03 -6.47 -1.51
CA VAL A 29 -1.24 -6.00 -2.65
C VAL A 29 0.22 -6.41 -2.51
N GLY A 30 0.83 -6.21 -1.33
CA GLY A 30 2.21 -6.62 -1.06
C GLY A 30 2.41 -8.13 -1.16
N ALA A 31 1.50 -8.93 -0.60
CA ALA A 31 1.53 -10.39 -0.71
C ALA A 31 1.43 -10.85 -2.16
N SER A 32 0.59 -10.20 -2.97
CA SER A 32 0.44 -10.49 -4.40
C SER A 32 1.73 -10.22 -5.18
N VAL A 33 2.44 -9.12 -4.86
CA VAL A 33 3.76 -8.81 -5.43
C VAL A 33 4.77 -9.93 -5.10
N GLY A 34 4.84 -10.35 -3.84
CA GLY A 34 5.72 -11.42 -3.40
C GLY A 34 5.42 -12.77 -4.06
N PHE A 35 4.13 -13.07 -4.22
CA PHE A 35 3.67 -14.29 -4.89
C PHE A 35 4.10 -14.32 -6.35
N ILE A 36 3.82 -13.26 -7.11
CA ILE A 36 4.19 -13.14 -8.53
C ILE A 36 5.72 -13.19 -8.70
N ASP A 37 6.47 -12.52 -7.82
CA ASP A 37 7.93 -12.54 -7.84
C ASP A 37 8.49 -13.96 -7.63
N TYR A 38 7.93 -14.70 -6.66
CA TYR A 38 8.35 -16.07 -6.41
C TYR A 38 8.03 -16.97 -7.60
N LEU A 39 6.84 -16.88 -8.18
CA LEU A 39 6.46 -17.65 -9.37
C LEU A 39 7.36 -17.33 -10.57
N THR A 40 7.66 -16.05 -10.79
CA THR A 40 8.60 -15.64 -11.84
C THR A 40 9.99 -16.20 -11.63
N LYS A 41 10.47 -16.27 -10.38
CA LYS A 41 11.77 -16.87 -10.05
C LYS A 41 11.77 -18.38 -10.26
N LEU A 42 10.67 -19.05 -9.94
CA LEU A 42 10.50 -20.48 -10.17
C LEU A 42 10.54 -20.80 -11.67
N ASP A 43 9.78 -20.05 -12.47
CA ASP A 43 9.74 -20.18 -13.94
C ASP A 43 11.12 -19.95 -14.59
N ASN A 44 11.87 -18.94 -14.11
CA ASN A 44 13.22 -18.68 -14.60
C ASN A 44 14.26 -19.74 -14.18
N GLN A 45 13.96 -20.56 -13.18
CA GLN A 45 14.84 -21.63 -12.70
C GLN A 45 14.20 -22.98 -13.04
N ASN A 46 14.33 -23.35 -14.33
CA ASN A 46 13.66 -24.47 -15.02
C ASN A 46 13.61 -25.84 -14.31
N ASP A 47 14.32 -26.06 -13.20
CA ASP A 47 14.41 -27.35 -12.51
C ASP A 47 14.29 -27.23 -10.97
N LYS A 48 13.79 -26.11 -10.43
CA LYS A 48 13.54 -26.01 -8.99
C LYS A 48 12.14 -26.49 -8.63
N GLU A 49 12.09 -27.39 -7.65
CA GLU A 49 10.84 -27.73 -6.98
C GLU A 49 10.33 -26.56 -6.13
N LEU A 50 9.01 -26.55 -5.91
CA LEU A 50 8.37 -25.52 -5.12
C LEU A 50 8.69 -25.71 -3.63
N ASP A 51 9.46 -24.77 -3.08
CA ASP A 51 9.68 -24.67 -1.64
C ASP A 51 8.56 -23.85 -1.00
N PHE A 52 7.57 -24.54 -0.44
CA PHE A 52 6.42 -23.93 0.23
C PHE A 52 6.82 -23.02 1.39
N LEU A 53 7.86 -23.35 2.15
CA LEU A 53 8.27 -22.52 3.28
C LEU A 53 8.88 -21.22 2.77
N ALA A 54 9.75 -21.29 1.75
CA ALA A 54 10.30 -20.10 1.11
C ALA A 54 9.21 -19.23 0.47
N LEU A 55 8.22 -19.84 -0.18
CA LEU A 55 7.06 -19.12 -0.74
C LEU A 55 6.30 -18.38 0.35
N ILE A 56 5.90 -19.07 1.43
CA ILE A 56 5.13 -18.49 2.53
C ILE A 56 5.92 -17.35 3.18
N LEU A 57 7.19 -17.56 3.52
CA LEU A 57 8.03 -16.53 4.13
C LEU A 57 8.17 -15.30 3.25
N TRP A 58 8.33 -15.49 1.93
CA TRP A 58 8.49 -14.40 0.99
C TRP A 58 7.19 -13.60 0.79
N VAL A 59 6.06 -14.29 0.63
CA VAL A 59 4.73 -13.68 0.51
C VAL A 59 4.37 -12.91 1.77
N VAL A 60 4.58 -13.49 2.95
CA VAL A 60 4.32 -12.83 4.24
C VAL A 60 5.21 -11.60 4.41
N SER A 61 6.49 -11.69 4.04
CA SER A 61 7.41 -10.55 4.11
C SER A 61 6.96 -9.38 3.23
N CYS A 62 6.62 -9.65 1.97
CA CYS A 62 6.11 -8.61 1.06
C CYS A 62 4.75 -8.06 1.52
N GLY A 63 3.87 -8.91 2.03
CA GLY A 63 2.60 -8.51 2.62
C GLY A 63 2.76 -7.59 3.83
N LEU A 64 3.68 -7.91 4.75
CA LEU A 64 3.97 -7.06 5.90
C LEU A 64 4.53 -5.68 5.46
N VAL A 65 5.41 -5.66 4.46
CA VAL A 65 5.92 -4.40 3.91
C VAL A 65 4.79 -3.56 3.30
N GLY A 66 3.91 -4.17 2.49
CA GLY A 66 2.76 -3.48 1.91
C GLY A 66 1.76 -2.97 2.96
N PHE A 67 1.53 -3.74 4.03
CA PHE A 67 0.69 -3.36 5.16
C PHE A 67 1.21 -2.11 5.87
N LEU A 68 2.51 -2.04 6.12
CA LEU A 68 3.15 -0.91 6.79
C LEU A 68 3.22 0.31 5.87
N SER A 69 3.57 0.13 4.60
CA SER A 69 3.71 1.24 3.66
C SER A 69 2.36 1.87 3.31
N ALA A 70 1.28 1.09 3.24
CA ALA A 70 -0.06 1.63 3.04
C ALA A 70 -0.52 2.52 4.21
N ARG A 71 0.05 2.39 5.41
CA ARG A 71 -0.25 3.29 6.54
C ARG A 71 0.63 4.55 6.54
N LEU A 72 1.72 4.53 5.78
CA LEU A 72 2.75 5.56 5.85
C LEU A 72 2.23 6.97 5.52
N PRO A 73 1.38 7.20 4.50
CA PRO A 73 0.86 8.53 4.19
C PRO A 73 0.19 9.18 5.41
N ASP A 74 -0.67 8.44 6.10
CA ASP A 74 -1.41 8.92 7.28
C ASP A 74 -0.54 9.06 8.54
N ILE A 75 0.65 8.45 8.57
CA ILE A 75 1.62 8.67 9.66
C ILE A 75 2.35 10.00 9.42
N LEU A 76 2.73 10.27 8.17
CA LEU A 76 3.48 11.46 7.78
C LEU A 76 2.59 12.71 7.72
N GLU A 77 1.34 12.57 7.28
CA GLU A 77 0.30 13.60 7.26
C GLU A 77 -0.98 13.12 7.95
N PRO A 78 -1.06 13.19 9.30
CA PRO A 78 -2.22 12.71 10.04
C PRO A 78 -3.51 13.44 9.70
N ALA A 79 -4.61 12.69 9.61
CA ALA A 79 -5.96 13.17 9.35
C ALA A 79 -6.58 13.94 10.54
N THR A 80 -6.03 15.10 10.87
CA THR A 80 -6.50 15.96 11.97
C THR A 80 -7.60 16.93 11.56
N ASN A 81 -7.79 17.16 10.26
CA ASN A 81 -8.80 18.03 9.70
C ASN A 81 -9.17 17.58 8.26
N PRO A 82 -10.30 18.04 7.69
CA PRO A 82 -10.71 17.67 6.33
C PRO A 82 -9.68 18.04 5.25
N ASN A 83 -8.83 19.05 5.52
CA ASN A 83 -7.82 19.60 4.62
C ASN A 83 -6.39 19.11 4.90
N HIS A 84 -6.22 17.94 5.53
CA HIS A 84 -4.90 17.42 5.90
C HIS A 84 -4.04 16.93 4.71
N ARG A 85 -4.67 16.42 3.65
CA ARG A 85 -3.99 15.88 2.46
C ARG A 85 -3.18 16.96 1.75
N LYS A 86 -1.85 16.83 1.77
CA LYS A 86 -0.90 17.72 1.09
C LYS A 86 0.10 16.86 0.31
N PHE A 87 1.38 16.91 0.68
CA PHE A 87 2.47 16.30 -0.06
C PHE A 87 2.42 14.78 -0.01
N PHE A 88 2.20 14.20 1.16
CA PHE A 88 2.19 12.75 1.34
C PHE A 88 0.98 12.04 0.72
N HIS A 89 -0.05 12.82 0.37
CA HIS A 89 -1.25 12.40 -0.35
C HIS A 89 -1.37 13.06 -1.73
N SER A 90 -0.25 13.26 -2.44
CA SER A 90 -0.23 13.95 -3.75
C SER A 90 -0.23 13.02 -4.96
N ILE A 91 -0.66 13.55 -6.11
CA ILE A 91 -0.52 12.89 -7.42
C ILE A 91 0.97 12.67 -7.74
N LEU A 92 1.85 13.60 -7.37
CA LEU A 92 3.28 13.42 -7.53
C LEU A 92 3.76 12.13 -6.86
N LEU A 93 3.39 11.91 -5.60
CA LEU A 93 3.78 10.67 -4.90
C LEU A 93 3.08 9.42 -5.43
N LEU A 94 1.86 9.55 -5.97
CA LEU A 94 1.19 8.45 -6.67
C LEU A 94 2.00 8.01 -7.88
N LEU A 95 2.45 8.96 -8.70
CA LEU A 95 3.20 8.66 -9.92
C LEU A 95 4.62 8.18 -9.64
N THR A 96 5.33 8.78 -8.69
CA THR A 96 6.69 8.33 -8.33
C THR A 96 6.67 6.96 -7.66
N SER A 97 5.73 6.71 -6.75
CA SER A 97 5.56 5.37 -6.15
C SER A 97 5.07 4.36 -7.18
N GLY A 98 4.14 4.76 -8.07
CA GLY A 98 3.61 3.93 -9.16
C GLY A 98 4.69 3.52 -10.15
N THR A 99 5.53 4.44 -10.60
CA THR A 99 6.70 4.11 -11.44
C THR A 99 7.69 3.19 -10.72
N GLY A 100 7.87 3.38 -9.40
CA GLY A 100 8.61 2.46 -8.54
C GLY A 100 8.08 1.02 -8.60
N THR A 101 6.75 0.81 -8.64
CA THR A 101 6.16 -0.54 -8.74
C THR A 101 6.53 -1.27 -10.03
N LEU A 102 6.80 -0.53 -11.11
CA LEU A 102 7.07 -1.10 -12.43
C LEU A 102 8.57 -1.26 -12.70
N THR A 103 9.40 -0.34 -12.19
CA THR A 103 10.82 -0.25 -12.54
C THR A 103 11.76 -0.92 -11.54
N ILE A 104 11.37 -0.99 -10.27
CA ILE A 104 12.24 -1.51 -9.21
C ILE A 104 12.25 -3.04 -9.27
N ARG A 105 13.46 -3.62 -9.34
CA ARG A 105 13.66 -5.08 -9.35
C ARG A 105 13.50 -5.73 -7.98
N ASN A 106 13.82 -5.01 -6.91
CA ASN A 106 13.70 -5.55 -5.56
C ASN A 106 12.22 -5.62 -5.15
N SER A 107 11.72 -6.83 -4.94
CA SER A 107 10.29 -7.07 -4.72
C SER A 107 9.78 -6.60 -3.35
N LEU A 108 10.66 -6.43 -2.35
CA LEU A 108 10.28 -5.78 -1.09
C LEU A 108 10.05 -4.27 -1.30
N ILE A 109 10.94 -3.60 -2.04
CA ILE A 109 10.76 -2.18 -2.37
C ILE A 109 9.55 -2.00 -3.29
N LYS A 110 9.35 -2.92 -4.25
CA LYS A 110 8.16 -2.95 -5.09
C LYS A 110 6.88 -3.09 -4.26
N ALA A 111 6.86 -4.00 -3.28
CA ALA A 111 5.74 -4.17 -2.35
C ALA A 111 5.51 -2.92 -1.48
N PHE A 112 6.59 -2.25 -1.05
CA PHE A 112 6.50 -0.97 -0.35
C PHE A 112 5.81 0.08 -1.23
N CYS A 113 6.29 0.28 -2.46
CA CYS A 113 5.69 1.20 -3.42
C CYS A 113 4.23 0.83 -3.72
N ALA A 114 3.93 -0.46 -3.92
CA ALA A 114 2.58 -0.93 -4.24
C ALA A 114 1.60 -0.72 -3.08
N GLY A 115 2.04 -0.94 -1.84
CA GLY A 115 1.25 -0.61 -0.65
C GLY A 115 0.96 0.89 -0.55
N TYR A 116 1.96 1.75 -0.77
CA TYR A 116 1.78 3.21 -0.79
C TYR A 116 0.79 3.64 -1.88
N VAL A 117 0.95 3.10 -3.09
CA VAL A 117 0.05 3.36 -4.23
C VAL A 117 -1.37 2.91 -3.91
N SER A 118 -1.55 1.76 -3.25
CA SER A 118 -2.89 1.28 -2.87
C SER A 118 -3.63 2.26 -1.95
N HIS A 119 -2.90 2.92 -1.03
CA HIS A 119 -3.45 3.97 -0.18
C HIS A 119 -3.87 5.18 -1.00
N LEU A 120 -2.99 5.68 -1.87
CA LEU A 120 -3.24 6.86 -2.69
C LEU A 120 -4.36 6.64 -3.72
N ILE A 121 -4.46 5.45 -4.32
CA ILE A 121 -5.56 5.10 -5.22
C ILE A 121 -6.88 5.08 -4.46
N ALA A 122 -6.90 4.50 -3.25
CA ALA A 122 -8.08 4.54 -2.41
C ALA A 122 -8.50 5.99 -2.09
N ASP A 123 -7.54 6.87 -1.76
CA ASP A 123 -7.81 8.28 -1.55
C ASP A 123 -8.26 9.03 -2.81
N LEU A 124 -7.73 8.66 -3.98
CA LEU A 124 -8.13 9.22 -5.29
C LEU A 124 -9.60 8.96 -5.60
N THR A 125 -10.15 7.82 -5.16
CA THR A 125 -11.57 7.47 -5.34
C THR A 125 -12.52 8.19 -4.38
N THR A 126 -12.00 8.98 -3.43
CA THR A 126 -12.82 9.82 -2.56
C THR A 126 -13.18 11.15 -3.25
N PRO A 127 -14.29 11.81 -2.90
CA PRO A 127 -14.70 13.08 -3.55
C PRO A 127 -13.67 14.21 -3.51
N LYS A 128 -12.76 14.19 -2.50
CA LYS A 128 -11.70 15.19 -2.37
C LYS A 128 -10.49 14.89 -3.27
N GLY A 129 -10.29 13.63 -3.67
CA GLY A 129 -9.16 13.20 -4.47
C GLY A 129 -7.79 13.51 -3.84
N LEU A 130 -6.78 13.66 -4.69
CA LEU A 130 -5.40 14.00 -4.33
C LEU A 130 -5.02 15.38 -4.91
N PRO A 131 -4.35 16.27 -4.15
CA PRO A 131 -3.70 17.45 -4.70
C PRO A 131 -2.58 17.08 -5.69
N LEU A 132 -2.18 18.01 -6.54
CA LEU A 132 -1.05 17.81 -7.45
C LEU A 132 0.27 17.58 -6.69
N ILE A 133 0.51 18.40 -5.65
CA ILE A 133 1.69 18.42 -4.76
C ILE A 133 1.20 18.77 -3.35
#